data_AF-A0A6S6T752-F1
#
_entry.id   AF-A0A6S6T752-F1
#
_cell.length_a   1.000
_cell.length_b   1.000
_cell.length_c   1.000
_cell.angle_alpha   90.00
_cell.angle_beta   90.00
_cell.angle_gamma   90.00
#
_symmetry.space_group_name_H-M   'P 1'
#
loop_
_entity.id
_entity.type
_entity.pdbx_description
1 polymer ?
#
loop_
_entity_poly.entity_id
_entity_poly.type
_entity_poly.pdbx_seq_one_letter_code
_entity_poly.pdbx_strand_id
1 'polypeptide(L)'
;MKRSILSIITLLAIALLFSACRSTPTPSPAPNVGGHSASGNQTQCEEPRSKMCTREYRPVCGTTLYSPPCPAGMVCTAVMKMKKVTYSNACTACSNENVQSHAPGACPK
;
A
#
# COMPACT_ATOMS: atom_id res chain seq x y z
N MET A 1 -56.76 -17.51 0.72
CA MET A 1 -56.50 -16.71 -0.51
C MET A 1 -55.68 -15.44 -0.23
N LYS A 2 -56.13 -14.49 0.60
CA LYS A 2 -55.37 -13.25 0.90
C LYS A 2 -53.98 -13.48 1.54
N ARG A 3 -53.85 -14.49 2.42
CA ARG A 3 -52.56 -14.87 3.05
C ARG A 3 -51.57 -15.46 2.04
N SER A 4 -52.04 -16.29 1.10
CA SER A 4 -51.21 -16.84 0.02
C SER A 4 -50.73 -15.77 -0.96
N ILE A 5 -51.58 -14.77 -1.26
CA ILE A 5 -51.21 -13.64 -2.12
C ILE A 5 -50.14 -12.76 -1.44
N LEU A 6 -50.26 -12.52 -0.12
CA LEU A 6 -49.27 -11.77 0.64
C LEU A 6 -47.91 -12.48 0.73
N SER A 7 -47.90 -13.81 0.85
CA SER A 7 -46.68 -14.63 0.83
C SER A 7 -45.99 -14.63 -0.54
N ILE A 8 -46.76 -14.59 -1.64
CA ILE A 8 -46.20 -14.53 -3.00
C ILE A 8 -45.54 -13.16 -3.25
N ILE A 9 -46.17 -12.07 -2.82
CA ILE A 9 -45.64 -10.71 -2.99
C ILE A 9 -44.32 -10.52 -2.20
N THR A 10 -44.26 -11.06 -0.99
CA THR A 10 -43.05 -10.99 -0.15
C THR A 10 -41.89 -11.79 -0.73
N LEU A 11 -42.13 -12.99 -1.29
CA LEU A 11 -41.10 -13.77 -1.97
C LEU A 11 -40.57 -13.10 -3.25
N LEU A 12 -41.45 -12.43 -4.02
CA LEU A 12 -41.06 -11.72 -5.23
C LEU A 12 -40.16 -10.50 -4.94
N ALA A 13 -40.42 -9.79 -3.84
CA ALA A 13 -39.64 -8.63 -3.42
C ALA A 13 -38.23 -9.02 -2.93
N ILE A 14 -38.09 -10.16 -2.25
CA ILE A 14 -36.80 -10.65 -1.77
C ILE A 14 -35.90 -11.09 -2.94
N ALA A 15 -36.47 -11.69 -3.99
CA ALA A 15 -35.72 -12.10 -5.18
C ALA A 15 -35.11 -10.91 -5.96
N LEU A 16 -35.75 -9.74 -5.93
CA LEU A 16 -35.26 -8.52 -6.58
C LEU A 16 -34.03 -7.90 -5.88
N LEU A 17 -33.81 -8.21 -4.59
CA LEU A 17 -32.69 -7.66 -3.82
C LEU A 17 -31.36 -8.39 -4.03
N PHE A 18 -31.35 -9.61 -4.60
CA PHE A 18 -30.13 -10.41 -4.80
C PHE A 18 -29.41 -10.19 -6.14
N SER A 19 -29.86 -9.24 -6.98
CA SER A 19 -29.29 -9.04 -8.34
C SER A 19 -27.98 -8.22 -8.37
N ALA A 20 -27.49 -7.67 -7.25
CA ALA A 20 -26.36 -6.74 -7.25
C ALA A 20 -24.95 -7.36 -7.18
N CYS A 21 -24.79 -8.70 -7.14
CA CYS A 21 -23.47 -9.35 -7.13
C CYS A 21 -23.32 -10.33 -8.30
N ARG A 22 -23.09 -9.81 -9.52
CA ARG A 22 -22.41 -10.56 -10.57
C ARG A 22 -21.05 -9.93 -10.85
N SER A 23 -20.03 -10.32 -10.07
CA SER A 23 -18.63 -10.06 -10.39
C SER A 23 -18.23 -11.02 -11.51
N THR A 24 -18.36 -10.60 -12.76
CA THR A 24 -17.78 -11.32 -13.90
C THR A 24 -16.26 -11.31 -13.74
N PRO A 25 -15.58 -12.45 -13.59
CA PRO A 25 -14.13 -12.49 -13.67
C PRO A 25 -13.76 -12.29 -15.14
N THR A 26 -13.30 -11.08 -15.49
CA THR A 26 -12.60 -10.88 -16.75
C THR A 26 -11.28 -11.68 -16.64
N PRO A 27 -11.01 -12.66 -17.52
CA PRO A 27 -9.69 -13.24 -17.62
C PRO A 27 -8.79 -12.17 -18.26
N SER A 28 -8.15 -11.34 -17.42
CA SER A 28 -7.22 -10.32 -17.89
C SER A 28 -5.78 -10.85 -17.84
N PRO A 29 -5.03 -10.76 -18.95
CA PRO A 29 -3.68 -11.31 -19.10
C PRO A 29 -2.65 -10.56 -18.27
N ALA A 30 -1.76 -11.34 -17.62
CA ALA A 30 -0.47 -10.99 -17.00
C ALA A 30 -0.41 -9.77 -16.02
N PRO A 31 0.30 -9.88 -14.89
CA PRO A 31 0.42 -8.78 -13.95
C PRO A 31 1.25 -7.64 -14.55
N ASN A 32 0.59 -6.57 -14.99
CA ASN A 32 1.24 -5.27 -15.14
C ASN A 32 1.35 -4.63 -13.75
N VAL A 33 2.44 -4.92 -13.05
CA VAL A 33 2.85 -4.16 -11.87
C VAL A 33 3.35 -2.81 -12.38
N GLY A 34 2.54 -1.79 -12.23
CA GLY A 34 2.85 -0.45 -12.74
C GLY A 34 1.83 0.59 -12.32
N GLY A 35 1.38 0.52 -11.07
CA GLY A 35 0.56 1.58 -10.48
C GLY A 35 1.31 2.21 -9.33
N HIS A 36 2.01 3.34 -9.57
CA HIS A 36 2.11 4.50 -8.68
C HIS A 36 2.60 5.71 -9.49
N SER A 37 1.92 6.83 -9.28
CA SER A 37 1.92 8.05 -10.07
C SER A 37 3.29 8.68 -10.33
N ALA A 38 3.49 9.12 -11.56
CA ALA A 38 4.57 9.99 -11.98
C ALA A 38 4.48 11.36 -11.27
N SER A 39 5.16 11.48 -10.12
CA SER A 39 5.45 12.76 -9.50
C SER A 39 6.81 12.67 -8.80
N GLY A 40 7.86 13.04 -9.56
CA GLY A 40 9.22 13.28 -9.10
C GLY A 40 10.03 12.06 -8.67
N ASN A 41 10.78 11.43 -9.60
CA ASN A 41 11.99 10.60 -9.37
C ASN A 41 12.04 9.70 -8.11
N GLN A 42 10.91 9.18 -7.63
CA GLN A 42 10.83 8.28 -6.48
C GLN A 42 10.52 6.87 -6.93
N THR A 43 11.32 5.92 -6.44
CA THR A 43 11.16 4.48 -6.63
C THR A 43 10.62 3.87 -5.33
N GLN A 44 9.55 3.10 -5.42
CA GLN A 44 8.96 2.40 -4.28
C GLN A 44 9.74 1.12 -3.98
N CYS A 45 9.89 0.78 -2.70
CA CYS A 45 10.49 -0.49 -2.31
C CYS A 45 9.49 -1.63 -2.51
N GLU A 46 9.93 -2.67 -3.21
CA GLU A 46 9.13 -3.87 -3.51
C GLU A 46 9.45 -5.01 -2.53
N GLU A 47 8.50 -5.93 -2.38
CA GLU A 47 8.69 -7.17 -1.62
C GLU A 47 8.91 -8.36 -2.56
N PRO A 48 9.77 -9.34 -2.19
CA PRO A 48 10.52 -9.45 -0.93
C PRO A 48 11.81 -8.62 -0.91
N ARG A 49 12.06 -7.92 0.20
CA ARG A 49 13.29 -7.12 0.39
C ARG A 49 14.55 -7.98 0.52
N SER A 50 15.58 -7.68 -0.28
CA SER A 50 16.89 -8.30 -0.11
C SER A 50 17.49 -7.95 1.26
N LYS A 51 18.02 -8.96 1.95
CA LYS A 51 18.79 -8.79 3.20
C LYS A 51 20.31 -8.74 2.96
N MET A 52 20.75 -9.01 1.73
CA MET A 52 22.15 -8.97 1.32
C MET A 52 22.35 -7.88 0.27
N CYS A 53 23.13 -6.85 0.61
CA CYS A 53 23.42 -5.73 -0.28
C CYS A 53 24.93 -5.63 -0.55
N THR A 54 25.28 -5.17 -1.75
CA THR A 54 26.67 -4.87 -2.10
C THR A 54 27.13 -3.61 -1.35
N ARG A 55 28.46 -3.45 -1.21
CA ARG A 55 29.08 -2.27 -0.61
C ARG A 55 29.27 -1.12 -1.60
N GLU A 56 28.58 -1.14 -2.74
CA GLU A 56 28.64 -0.08 -3.72
C GLU A 56 28.02 1.21 -3.17
N TYR A 57 28.70 2.34 -3.39
CA TYR A 57 28.20 3.64 -2.97
C TYR A 57 27.58 4.39 -4.16
N ARG A 58 26.25 4.32 -4.28
CA ARG A 58 25.41 5.09 -5.20
C ARG A 58 24.23 5.65 -4.39
N PRO A 59 24.43 6.79 -3.70
CA PRO A 59 23.53 7.19 -2.62
C PRO A 59 22.12 7.46 -3.10
N VAL A 60 21.17 7.17 -2.23
CA VAL A 60 19.75 7.46 -2.43
C VAL A 60 19.17 8.14 -1.19
N CYS A 61 18.14 8.96 -1.38
CA CYS A 61 17.40 9.59 -0.31
C CYS A 61 16.14 8.77 -0.06
N GLY A 62 16.16 7.98 1.02
CA GLY A 62 15.06 7.13 1.43
C GLY A 62 14.02 7.89 2.27
N THR A 63 12.75 7.60 2.04
CA THR A 63 11.62 8.07 2.83
C THR A 63 11.25 6.98 3.84
N THR A 64 11.59 7.20 5.10
CA THR A 64 11.24 6.32 6.23
C THR A 64 9.91 6.73 6.84
N LEU A 65 9.08 5.76 7.19
CA LEU A 65 7.87 5.94 7.99
C LEU A 65 8.17 5.54 9.44
N TYR A 66 7.78 6.37 10.41
CA TYR A 66 7.95 6.05 11.83
C TYR A 66 6.83 6.68 12.65
N SER A 67 6.54 6.07 13.80
CA SER A 67 5.63 6.64 14.78
C SER A 67 6.43 7.47 15.81
N PRO A 68 6.15 8.77 15.98
CA PRO A 68 6.77 9.56 17.02
C PRO A 68 6.22 9.20 18.41
N PRO A 69 6.95 9.51 19.50
CA PRO A 69 6.44 9.36 20.85
C PRO A 69 5.31 10.36 21.14
N CYS A 70 4.32 9.88 21.87
CA CYS A 70 3.23 10.67 22.46
C CYS A 70 3.64 11.15 23.87
N PRO A 71 2.99 12.20 24.40
CA PRO A 71 3.08 12.54 25.82
C PRO A 71 2.82 11.32 26.70
N ALA A 72 3.45 11.27 27.87
CA ALA A 72 3.45 10.12 28.79
C ALA A 72 4.14 8.84 28.26
N GLY A 73 5.04 8.97 27.28
CA GLY A 73 5.95 7.87 26.87
C GLY A 73 5.31 6.76 26.05
N MET A 74 4.09 6.97 25.56
CA MET A 74 3.39 6.03 24.67
C MET A 74 3.82 6.21 23.21
N VAL A 75 3.63 5.19 22.37
CA VAL A 75 3.85 5.28 20.91
C VAL A 75 2.55 5.68 20.22
N CYS A 76 2.58 6.72 19.39
CA CYS A 76 1.40 7.20 18.68
C CYS A 76 1.12 6.37 17.41
N THR A 77 0.55 5.16 17.51
CA THR A 77 0.30 4.31 16.32
C THR A 77 -0.65 4.93 15.29
N ALA A 78 -1.49 5.88 15.71
CA ALA A 78 -2.37 6.64 14.84
C ALA A 78 -1.65 7.74 14.02
N VAL A 79 -0.42 8.10 14.39
CA VAL A 79 0.35 9.18 13.75
C VAL A 79 1.62 8.60 13.16
N MET A 80 1.66 8.50 11.83
CA MET A 80 2.85 8.13 11.10
C MET A 80 3.50 9.38 10.51
N LYS A 81 4.78 9.61 10.83
CA LYS A 81 5.58 10.70 10.28
C LYS A 81 6.58 10.16 9.27
N MET A 82 6.92 11.00 8.30
CA MET A 82 7.95 10.73 7.32
C MET A 82 9.27 11.38 7.73
N LYS A 83 10.38 10.66 7.55
CA LYS A 83 11.74 11.19 7.71
C LYS A 83 12.58 10.79 6.51
N LYS A 84 13.37 11.74 6.00
CA LYS A 84 14.33 11.50 4.92
C LYS A 84 15.67 11.09 5.50
N VAL A 85 16.26 10.03 4.96
CA VAL A 85 17.57 9.50 5.38
C VAL A 85 18.39 9.14 4.15
N THR A 86 19.67 9.53 4.13
CA THR A 86 20.58 9.13 3.05
C THR A 86 21.07 7.72 3.30
N TYR A 87 20.93 6.84 2.31
CA TYR A 87 21.44 5.48 2.32
C TYR A 87 22.53 5.31 1.26
N SER A 88 23.47 4.38 1.50
CA SER A 88 24.61 4.13 0.61
C SER A 88 24.21 3.71 -0.81
N ASN A 89 23.12 2.95 -0.94
CA ASN A 89 22.53 2.52 -2.20
C ASN A 89 21.06 2.13 -2.04
N ALA A 90 20.36 1.93 -3.16
CA ALA A 90 18.96 1.53 -3.21
C ALA A 90 18.65 0.24 -2.44
N CYS A 91 19.50 -0.79 -2.58
CA CYS A 91 19.34 -2.05 -1.84
C CYS A 91 19.38 -1.81 -0.32
N THR A 92 20.37 -1.04 0.15
CA THR A 92 20.53 -0.74 1.59
C THR A 92 19.33 0.05 2.10
N ALA A 93 18.80 0.98 1.30
CA ALA A 93 17.57 1.69 1.64
C ALA A 93 16.39 0.72 1.77
N CYS A 94 16.08 -0.06 0.73
CA CYS A 94 14.91 -0.93 0.75
C CYS A 94 15.05 -2.15 1.68
N SER A 95 16.27 -2.57 2.03
CA SER A 95 16.50 -3.62 3.04
C SER A 95 15.98 -3.23 4.44
N ASN A 96 15.86 -1.92 4.71
CA ASN A 96 15.26 -1.40 5.94
C ASN A 96 13.74 -1.33 5.79
N GLU A 97 13.03 -2.11 6.62
CA GLU A 97 11.56 -2.29 6.59
C GLU A 97 10.77 -0.98 6.77
N ASN A 98 11.36 0.04 7.39
CA ASN A 98 10.71 1.32 7.59
C ASN A 98 10.81 2.24 6.36
N VAL A 99 11.65 1.91 5.35
CA VAL A 99 11.76 2.69 4.11
C VAL A 99 10.67 2.28 3.14
N GLN A 100 9.90 3.27 2.67
CA GLN A 100 8.78 3.06 1.74
C GLN A 100 9.18 3.38 0.30
N SER A 101 9.99 4.42 0.09
CA SER A 101 10.47 4.83 -1.23
C SER A 101 11.85 5.45 -1.13
N HIS A 102 12.54 5.58 -2.26
CA HIS A 102 13.78 6.33 -2.35
C HIS A 102 13.87 7.14 -3.64
N ALA A 103 14.65 8.22 -3.63
CA ALA A 103 15.02 8.97 -4.83
C ALA A 103 16.54 8.92 -5.05
N PRO A 104 17.04 9.00 -6.29
CA PRO A 104 18.47 9.09 -6.56
C PRO A 104 19.13 10.29 -5.87
N GLY A 105 20.37 10.11 -5.40
CA GLY A 105 21.16 11.15 -4.74
C GLY A 105 20.97 11.19 -3.22
N ALA A 106 21.86 11.89 -2.52
CA ALA A 106 21.75 12.09 -1.08
C ALA A 106 20.57 13.03 -0.74
N CYS A 107 20.06 12.93 0.49
CA CYS A 107 19.03 13.87 0.95
C CYS A 107 19.58 15.30 1.06
N PRO A 108 18.76 16.32 0.73
CA PRO A 108 19.13 17.71 0.98
C PRO A 108 19.35 17.93 2.48
N LYS A 109 20.28 18.84 2.80
CA LYS A 109 20.51 19.28 4.19
C LYS A 109 19.45 20.29 4.63
#